data_AF-A0A7T5RLL7-F1
#
_entry.id   AF-A0A7T5RLL7-F1
#
_cell.length_a   1.000
_cell.length_b   1.000
_cell.length_c   1.000
_cell.angle_alpha   90.00
_cell.angle_beta   90.00
_cell.angle_gamma   90.00
#
_symmetry.space_group_name_H-M   'P 1'
#
loop_
_entity.id
_entity.type
_entity.pdbx_description
1 polymer ?
#
loop_
_entity_poly.entity_id
_entity_poly.type
_entity_poly.pdbx_seq_one_letter_code
_entity_poly.pdbx_strand_id
1 'polypeptide(L)'
;MDELEFIDVRELRICVNTVLNTFYTHSLLLHAAKHQPTTRMEKAVEYYTADLDNFFNQTIKEHAQVILSYLLTICGGEMRHLPKYNQKSLLKKLANKVGICVSPEQIVIKRLRDKIEFGGNRDECYTSIIRYLQCSAKADVQEFARLLVVGFNEVKWVKESMGGKRWGQIAEIAHKYYSGQIETVQFLDTVFTLRHNAGRLFDKMMAFARWTGEDAISEQLKAQAEAKNITELVARLSVIHDGFEPGCVTLLERGKTFGWWKDDLASLCQPKPAIQKGGKND
;
A
#
# COMPACT_ATOMS: atom_id res chain seq x y z
N MET A 1 -1.96 -14.45 10.92
CA MET A 1 -2.48 -13.38 10.04
C MET A 1 -3.90 -13.76 9.69
N ASP A 2 -4.85 -12.89 10.04
CA ASP A 2 -6.24 -13.01 9.60
C ASP A 2 -6.29 -13.18 8.07
N GLU A 3 -7.38 -13.74 7.55
CA GLU A 3 -7.53 -13.99 6.11
C GLU A 3 -7.57 -12.65 5.35
N LEU A 4 -6.48 -12.29 4.68
CA LEU A 4 -6.40 -11.09 3.85
C LEU A 4 -7.29 -11.27 2.63
N GLU A 5 -8.38 -10.49 2.54
CA GLU A 5 -9.23 -10.49 1.36
C GLU A 5 -8.70 -9.50 0.31
N PHE A 6 -8.69 -9.87 -0.97
CA PHE A 6 -8.27 -8.95 -2.02
C PHE A 6 -9.44 -8.09 -2.50
N ILE A 7 -9.22 -6.79 -2.58
CA ILE A 7 -10.27 -5.82 -2.90
C ILE A 7 -10.06 -5.33 -4.34
N ASP A 8 -11.15 -5.17 -5.10
CA ASP A 8 -11.11 -4.42 -6.36
C ASP A 8 -10.96 -2.93 -6.05
N VAL A 9 -9.71 -2.48 -5.95
CA VAL A 9 -9.39 -1.10 -5.59
C VAL A 9 -9.91 -0.07 -6.61
N ARG A 10 -10.33 -0.50 -7.81
CA ARG A 10 -10.91 0.42 -8.82
C ARG A 10 -12.31 0.88 -8.43
N GLU A 11 -12.99 0.16 -7.55
CA GLU A 11 -14.30 0.52 -7.00
C GLU A 11 -14.18 1.49 -5.81
N LEU A 12 -12.99 2.00 -5.52
CA LEU A 12 -12.71 2.85 -4.37
C LEU A 12 -12.20 4.24 -4.79
N ARG A 13 -12.29 5.19 -3.86
CA ARG A 13 -11.58 6.48 -3.85
C ARG A 13 -10.63 6.45 -2.66
N ILE A 14 -9.34 6.58 -2.93
CA ILE A 14 -8.30 6.35 -1.94
C ILE A 14 -7.37 7.55 -1.89
N CYS A 15 -7.33 8.22 -0.75
CA CYS A 15 -6.44 9.34 -0.49
C CYS A 15 -5.29 8.89 0.41
N VAL A 16 -4.12 8.63 -0.18
CA VAL A 16 -2.93 8.18 0.58
C VAL A 16 -2.44 9.27 1.54
N ASN A 17 -2.64 10.55 1.21
CA ASN A 17 -2.29 11.65 2.12
C ASN A 17 -3.09 11.55 3.44
N THR A 18 -4.38 11.19 3.38
CA THR A 18 -5.22 10.95 4.58
C THR A 18 -4.80 9.69 5.33
N VAL A 19 -4.49 8.61 4.61
CA VAL A 19 -3.95 7.36 5.21
C VAL A 19 -2.69 7.67 6.01
N LEU A 20 -1.74 8.39 5.41
CA LEU A 20 -0.47 8.77 6.01
C LEU A 20 -0.66 9.67 7.23
N ASN A 21 -1.49 10.70 7.11
CA ASN A 21 -1.83 11.59 8.22
C ASN A 21 -2.35 10.81 9.42
N THR A 22 -3.28 9.88 9.17
CA THR A 22 -3.89 9.04 10.20
C THR A 22 -2.85 8.12 10.85
N PHE A 23 -2.03 7.45 10.03
CA PHE A 23 -1.03 6.50 10.49
C PHE A 23 -0.02 7.11 11.46
N TYR A 24 0.57 8.25 11.10
CA TYR A 24 1.60 8.88 11.93
C TYR A 24 1.02 9.65 13.13
N THR A 25 -0.14 10.31 12.96
CA THR A 25 -0.86 10.94 14.08
C THR A 25 -1.20 9.89 15.12
N HIS A 26 -1.73 8.74 14.71
CA HIS A 26 -2.04 7.66 15.63
C HIS A 26 -0.81 7.15 16.37
N SER A 27 0.29 6.89 15.65
CA SER A 27 1.52 6.37 16.25
C SER A 27 2.04 7.27 17.38
N LEU A 28 1.99 8.60 17.18
CA LEU A 28 2.35 9.57 18.23
C LEU A 28 1.29 9.68 19.32
N LEU A 29 0.00 9.57 19.02
CA LEU A 29 -1.07 9.55 20.02
C LEU A 29 -0.90 8.38 20.99
N LEU A 30 -0.64 7.18 20.46
CA LEU A 30 -0.42 5.99 21.27
C LEU A 30 0.84 6.13 22.14
N HIS A 31 1.91 6.68 21.58
CA HIS A 31 3.11 6.99 22.35
C HIS A 31 2.82 7.99 23.48
N ALA A 32 2.13 9.09 23.18
CA ALA A 32 1.79 10.11 24.16
C ALA A 32 0.89 9.57 25.27
N ALA A 33 -0.11 8.74 24.93
CA ALA A 33 -1.02 8.10 25.87
C ALA A 33 -0.28 7.19 26.86
N LYS A 34 0.63 6.36 26.35
CA LYS A 34 1.42 5.40 27.16
C LYS A 34 2.37 6.07 28.17
N HIS A 35 2.70 7.34 27.97
CA HIS A 35 3.63 8.09 28.83
C HIS A 35 2.95 9.16 29.70
N GLN A 36 1.60 9.20 29.74
CA GLN A 36 0.91 10.12 30.64
C GLN A 36 1.06 9.68 32.11
N PRO A 37 1.25 10.61 33.05
CA PRO A 37 1.27 10.29 34.48
C PRO A 37 -0.08 9.69 34.91
N THR A 38 -0.05 8.49 35.51
CA THR A 38 -1.22 7.84 36.10
C THR A 38 -1.61 8.55 37.39
N THR A 39 -2.30 9.68 37.29
CA THR A 39 -2.89 10.36 38.44
C THR A 39 -4.40 10.43 38.27
N ARG A 40 -5.13 9.73 39.15
CA ARG A 40 -6.61 9.73 39.33
C ARG A 40 -7.51 9.23 38.19
N MET A 41 -7.03 9.06 36.96
CA MET A 41 -7.84 8.62 35.82
C MET A 41 -7.37 7.31 35.15
N GLU A 42 -6.75 6.39 35.92
CA GLU A 42 -6.12 5.18 35.38
C GLU A 42 -7.06 4.37 34.46
N LYS A 43 -8.31 4.13 34.90
CA LYS A 43 -9.29 3.41 34.08
C LYS A 43 -9.67 4.13 32.80
N ALA A 44 -9.80 5.46 32.83
CA ALA A 44 -10.15 6.23 31.63
C ALA A 44 -8.99 6.24 30.61
N VAL A 45 -7.75 6.30 31.09
CA VAL A 45 -6.54 6.18 30.28
C VAL A 45 -6.44 4.78 29.66
N GLU A 46 -6.74 3.74 30.43
CA GLU A 46 -6.77 2.35 29.95
C GLU A 46 -7.80 2.17 28.83
N TYR A 47 -9.05 2.63 29.02
CA TYR A 47 -10.08 2.57 27.99
C TYR A 47 -9.70 3.37 26.74
N TYR A 48 -9.13 4.57 26.90
CA TYR A 48 -8.68 5.36 25.76
C TYR A 48 -7.54 4.68 25.00
N THR A 49 -6.57 4.09 25.70
CA THR A 49 -5.46 3.37 25.08
C THR A 49 -5.96 2.13 24.34
N ALA A 50 -6.91 1.41 24.93
CA ALA A 50 -7.57 0.28 24.26
C ALA A 50 -8.35 0.73 23.02
N ASP A 51 -9.08 1.84 23.09
CA ASP A 51 -9.80 2.42 21.94
C ASP A 51 -8.82 2.86 20.84
N LEU A 52 -7.69 3.47 21.21
CA LEU A 52 -6.61 3.81 20.29
C LEU A 52 -6.10 2.55 19.59
N ASP A 53 -5.65 1.55 20.36
CA ASP A 53 -5.09 0.31 19.82
C ASP A 53 -6.11 -0.41 18.91
N ASN A 54 -7.39 -0.47 19.30
CA ASN A 54 -8.45 -1.07 18.51
C ASN A 54 -8.67 -0.32 17.19
N PHE A 55 -8.82 1.01 17.25
CA PHE A 55 -8.97 1.85 16.06
C PHE A 55 -7.78 1.67 15.12
N PHE A 56 -6.56 1.75 15.65
CA PHE A 56 -5.34 1.60 14.86
C PHE A 56 -5.28 0.26 14.18
N ASN A 57 -5.42 -0.83 14.95
CA ASN A 57 -5.32 -2.18 14.43
C ASN A 57 -6.37 -2.43 13.35
N GLN A 58 -7.59 -1.92 13.50
CA GLN A 58 -8.63 -2.06 12.47
C GLN A 58 -8.30 -1.22 11.23
N THR A 59 -8.04 0.07 11.41
CA THR A 59 -7.83 1.01 10.31
C THR A 59 -6.55 0.71 9.52
N ILE A 60 -5.43 0.40 10.18
CA ILE A 60 -4.18 0.09 9.47
C ILE A 60 -4.25 -1.24 8.73
N LYS A 61 -5.00 -2.22 9.25
CA LYS A 61 -5.22 -3.49 8.55
C LYS A 61 -5.97 -3.26 7.25
N GLU A 62 -7.06 -2.48 7.31
CA GLU A 62 -7.83 -2.10 6.13
C GLU A 62 -6.97 -1.33 5.11
N HIS A 63 -6.24 -0.31 5.58
CA HIS A 63 -5.34 0.48 4.73
C HIS A 63 -4.27 -0.41 4.07
N ALA A 64 -3.65 -1.31 4.83
CA ALA A 64 -2.64 -2.22 4.32
C ALA A 64 -3.20 -3.23 3.32
N GLN A 65 -4.42 -3.73 3.53
CA GLN A 65 -5.09 -4.65 2.62
C GLN A 65 -5.40 -3.99 1.27
N VAL A 66 -5.90 -2.75 1.29
CA VAL A 66 -6.14 -1.95 0.07
C VAL A 66 -4.84 -1.64 -0.65
N ILE A 67 -3.81 -1.19 0.08
CA ILE A 67 -2.49 -0.89 -0.49
C ILE A 67 -1.83 -2.15 -1.06
N LEU A 68 -1.89 -3.29 -0.38
CA LEU A 68 -1.36 -4.56 -0.88
C LEU A 68 -2.07 -4.99 -2.17
N SER A 69 -3.40 -4.90 -2.21
CA SER A 69 -4.20 -5.18 -3.40
C SER A 69 -3.79 -4.29 -4.57
N TYR A 70 -3.59 -3.00 -4.30
CA TYR A 70 -3.07 -2.03 -5.26
C TYR A 70 -1.68 -2.43 -5.78
N LEU A 71 -0.70 -2.65 -4.90
CA LEU A 71 0.68 -2.95 -5.26
C LEU A 71 0.80 -4.21 -6.11
N LEU A 72 0.15 -5.32 -5.71
CA LEU A 72 0.17 -6.56 -6.49
C LEU A 72 -0.48 -6.37 -7.86
N THR A 73 -1.57 -5.59 -7.93
CA THR A 73 -2.26 -5.34 -9.20
C THR A 73 -1.42 -4.48 -10.15
N ILE A 74 -0.81 -3.39 -9.67
CA ILE A 74 0.03 -2.54 -10.54
C ILE A 74 1.31 -3.28 -10.98
N CYS A 75 1.93 -4.04 -10.09
CA CYS A 75 3.11 -4.84 -10.40
C CYS A 75 2.78 -5.93 -11.43
N GLY A 76 1.69 -6.67 -11.20
CA GLY A 76 1.19 -7.64 -12.18
C GLY A 76 0.89 -6.96 -13.51
N GLY A 77 0.25 -5.79 -13.50
CA GLY A 77 -0.09 -5.09 -14.72
C GLY A 77 1.16 -4.76 -15.53
N GLU A 78 2.23 -4.26 -14.90
CA GLU A 78 3.48 -3.93 -15.61
C GLU A 78 4.23 -5.17 -16.14
N MET A 79 3.98 -6.37 -15.59
CA MET A 79 4.47 -7.62 -16.21
C MET A 79 3.95 -7.87 -17.62
N ARG A 80 2.86 -7.22 -18.05
CA ARG A 80 2.37 -7.29 -19.44
C ARG A 80 3.40 -6.79 -20.47
N HIS A 81 4.32 -5.93 -20.05
CA HIS A 81 5.38 -5.39 -20.92
C HIS A 81 6.60 -6.28 -21.02
N LEU A 82 6.67 -7.36 -20.24
CA LEU A 82 7.66 -8.40 -20.49
C LEU A 82 7.52 -8.80 -21.97
N PRO A 83 8.63 -8.75 -22.75
CA PRO A 83 8.56 -8.95 -24.17
C PRO A 83 7.71 -10.19 -24.44
N LYS A 84 6.74 -10.06 -25.35
CA LYS A 84 6.06 -11.21 -25.93
C LYS A 84 7.16 -12.01 -26.62
N TYR A 85 7.84 -12.87 -25.87
CA TYR A 85 8.63 -13.89 -26.48
C TYR A 85 7.66 -14.59 -27.42
N ASN A 86 8.05 -14.62 -28.69
CA ASN A 86 7.37 -15.42 -29.67
C ASN A 86 7.62 -16.87 -29.23
N GLN A 87 6.88 -17.32 -28.21
CA GLN A 87 7.07 -18.60 -27.52
C GLN A 87 7.10 -19.71 -28.57
N LYS A 88 6.28 -19.59 -29.62
CA LYS A 88 6.30 -20.50 -30.77
C LYS A 88 7.60 -20.48 -31.58
N SER A 89 8.24 -19.34 -31.85
CA SER A 89 9.49 -19.33 -32.65
C SER A 89 10.71 -19.76 -31.84
N LEU A 90 10.72 -19.51 -30.53
CA LEU A 90 11.83 -19.86 -29.64
C LEU A 90 11.72 -21.30 -29.12
N LEU A 91 10.53 -21.77 -28.71
CA LEU A 91 10.30 -23.18 -28.34
C LEU A 91 10.52 -24.09 -29.54
N LYS A 92 10.14 -23.67 -30.76
CA LYS A 92 10.42 -24.42 -32.00
C LYS A 92 11.90 -24.40 -32.39
N LYS A 93 12.68 -23.40 -31.96
CA LYS A 93 14.15 -23.37 -32.13
C LYS A 93 14.91 -24.14 -31.05
N LEU A 94 14.39 -24.18 -29.82
CA LEU A 94 14.96 -24.90 -28.67
C LEU A 94 14.67 -26.41 -28.74
N ALA A 95 13.43 -26.80 -29.06
CA ALA A 95 13.05 -28.21 -29.24
C ALA A 95 13.79 -28.89 -30.39
N ASN A 96 14.17 -28.13 -31.42
CA ASN A 96 14.82 -28.68 -32.62
C ASN A 96 16.36 -28.74 -32.56
N LYS A 97 17.02 -28.19 -31.52
CA LYS A 97 18.48 -28.04 -31.58
C LYS A 97 19.25 -28.79 -30.50
N VAL A 98 18.80 -28.80 -29.25
CA VAL A 98 19.57 -29.41 -28.17
C VAL A 98 18.65 -29.52 -26.95
N GLY A 99 18.60 -30.64 -26.24
CA GLY A 99 17.79 -30.77 -25.01
C GLY A 99 18.27 -29.83 -23.89
N ILE A 100 17.89 -28.54 -23.94
CA ILE A 100 18.48 -27.46 -23.14
C ILE A 100 17.48 -26.79 -22.19
N CYS A 101 18.02 -26.50 -21.00
CA CYS A 101 17.66 -25.47 -20.02
C CYS A 101 16.79 -24.33 -20.57
N VAL A 102 15.54 -24.33 -20.14
CA VAL A 102 14.65 -23.18 -20.18
C VAL A 102 15.29 -22.07 -19.33
N SER A 103 15.42 -20.86 -19.87
CA SER A 103 15.98 -19.75 -19.10
C SER A 103 15.02 -19.39 -17.95
N PRO A 104 15.51 -18.98 -16.76
CA PRO A 104 14.65 -18.63 -15.62
C PRO A 104 13.51 -17.67 -15.99
N GLU A 105 13.76 -16.72 -16.89
CA GLU A 105 12.79 -15.75 -17.39
C GLU A 105 11.62 -16.42 -18.12
N GLN A 106 11.89 -17.46 -18.91
CA GLN A 106 10.85 -18.21 -19.64
C GLN A 106 9.96 -19.01 -18.70
N ILE A 107 10.51 -19.55 -17.60
CA ILE A 107 9.75 -20.26 -16.57
C ILE A 107 8.83 -19.28 -15.86
N VAL A 108 9.33 -18.11 -15.47
CA VAL A 108 8.54 -17.06 -14.80
C VAL A 108 7.40 -16.58 -15.69
N ILE A 109 7.69 -16.22 -16.95
CA ILE A 109 6.68 -15.75 -17.90
C ILE A 109 5.62 -16.82 -18.14
N LYS A 110 6.04 -18.08 -18.33
CA LYS A 110 5.10 -19.19 -18.55
C LYS A 110 4.18 -19.36 -17.34
N ARG A 111 4.73 -19.46 -16.13
CA ARG A 111 3.95 -19.62 -14.89
C ARG A 111 2.96 -18.48 -14.66
N LEU A 112 3.38 -17.24 -14.93
CA LEU A 112 2.49 -16.09 -14.80
C LEU A 112 1.35 -16.16 -15.83
N ARG A 113 1.65 -16.51 -17.09
CA ARG A 113 0.65 -16.58 -18.18
C ARG A 113 -0.29 -17.77 -18.08
N ASP A 114 0.17 -18.89 -17.53
CA ASP A 114 -0.67 -20.06 -17.27
C ASP A 114 -1.77 -19.74 -16.24
N LYS A 115 -1.58 -18.70 -15.41
CA LYS A 115 -2.50 -18.28 -14.36
C LYS A 115 -3.29 -17.01 -14.68
N ILE A 116 -2.70 -16.09 -15.44
CA ILE A 116 -3.26 -14.75 -15.70
C ILE A 116 -3.22 -14.45 -17.20
N GLU A 117 -4.38 -14.11 -17.75
CA GLU A 117 -4.49 -13.55 -19.08
C GLU A 117 -4.05 -12.08 -19.08
N PHE A 118 -2.80 -11.85 -19.47
CA PHE A 118 -2.30 -10.49 -19.74
C PHE A 118 -2.94 -9.98 -21.03
N GLY A 119 -4.06 -9.24 -20.87
CA GLY A 119 -4.80 -8.60 -21.96
C GLY A 119 -3.96 -7.61 -22.80
N GLY A 120 -4.56 -7.09 -23.86
CA GLY A 120 -3.88 -6.18 -24.78
C GLY A 120 -3.68 -4.78 -24.21
N ASN A 121 -4.64 -4.32 -23.40
CA ASN A 121 -4.58 -3.04 -22.70
C ASN A 121 -4.40 -3.22 -21.18
N ARG A 122 -4.12 -2.11 -20.49
CA ARG A 122 -3.83 -2.08 -19.04
C ARG A 122 -5.03 -2.51 -18.20
N ASP A 123 -6.24 -2.08 -18.55
CA ASP A 123 -7.44 -2.30 -17.73
C ASP A 123 -7.94 -3.74 -17.79
N GLU A 124 -7.86 -4.39 -18.95
CA GLU A 124 -8.07 -5.83 -19.10
C GLU A 124 -7.10 -6.61 -18.21
N CYS A 125 -5.82 -6.24 -18.23
CA CYS A 125 -4.80 -6.87 -17.41
C CYS A 125 -5.09 -6.70 -15.92
N TYR A 126 -5.46 -5.49 -15.48
CA TYR A 126 -5.85 -5.25 -14.09
C TYR A 126 -7.08 -6.09 -13.70
N THR A 127 -8.07 -6.21 -14.58
CA THR A 127 -9.25 -7.05 -14.36
C THR A 127 -8.87 -8.51 -14.13
N SER A 128 -8.01 -9.07 -14.98
CA SER A 128 -7.52 -10.45 -14.84
C SER A 128 -6.75 -10.66 -13.54
N ILE A 129 -5.90 -9.71 -13.14
CA ILE A 129 -5.10 -9.81 -11.92
C ILE A 129 -5.98 -9.70 -10.68
N ILE A 130 -6.91 -8.75 -10.62
CA ILE A 130 -7.83 -8.59 -9.48
C ILE A 130 -8.67 -9.86 -9.31
N ARG A 131 -9.23 -10.38 -10.41
CA ARG A 131 -9.97 -11.65 -10.39
C ARG A 131 -9.09 -12.80 -9.90
N TYR A 132 -7.85 -12.87 -10.38
CA TYR A 132 -6.90 -13.88 -9.93
C TYR A 132 -6.63 -13.77 -8.41
N LEU A 133 -6.37 -12.57 -7.90
CA LEU A 133 -6.14 -12.32 -6.48
C LEU A 133 -7.35 -12.71 -5.61
N GLN A 134 -8.56 -12.44 -6.08
CA GLN A 134 -9.81 -12.73 -5.37
C GLN A 134 -10.21 -14.21 -5.38
N CYS A 135 -9.89 -14.94 -6.45
CA CYS A 135 -10.34 -16.32 -6.63
C CYS A 135 -9.27 -17.38 -6.36
N SER A 136 -8.02 -17.00 -6.13
CA SER A 136 -6.91 -17.94 -5.97
C SER A 136 -6.69 -18.32 -4.50
N ALA A 137 -6.18 -19.53 -4.30
CA ALA A 137 -5.70 -19.94 -2.98
C ALA A 137 -4.54 -19.06 -2.51
N LYS A 138 -4.37 -18.91 -1.19
CA LYS A 138 -3.28 -18.13 -0.59
C LYS A 138 -1.89 -18.52 -1.11
N ALA A 139 -1.63 -19.82 -1.26
CA ALA A 139 -0.35 -20.32 -1.78
C ALA A 139 -0.09 -19.87 -3.24
N ASP A 140 -1.14 -19.77 -4.05
CA ASP A 140 -1.05 -19.33 -5.43
C ASP A 140 -0.74 -17.83 -5.52
N VAL A 141 -1.40 -17.00 -4.70
CA VAL A 141 -1.11 -15.56 -4.63
C VAL A 141 0.29 -15.30 -4.08
N GLN A 142 0.76 -16.10 -3.12
CA GLN A 142 2.11 -15.99 -2.59
C GLN A 142 3.15 -16.31 -3.68
N GLU A 143 2.95 -17.39 -4.43
CA GLU A 143 3.81 -17.71 -5.58
C GLU A 143 3.74 -16.62 -6.65
N PHE A 144 2.57 -16.06 -6.92
CA PHE A 144 2.43 -14.92 -7.83
C PHE A 144 3.27 -13.72 -7.36
N ALA A 145 3.12 -13.29 -6.11
CA ALA A 145 3.91 -12.20 -5.55
C ALA A 145 5.42 -12.47 -5.63
N ARG A 146 5.86 -13.71 -5.34
CA ARG A 146 7.26 -14.12 -5.48
C ARG A 146 7.73 -14.05 -6.94
N LEU A 147 6.93 -14.52 -7.88
CA LEU A 147 7.23 -14.45 -9.32
C LEU A 147 7.30 -13.00 -9.83
N LEU A 148 6.57 -12.07 -9.22
CA LEU A 148 6.73 -10.63 -9.52
C LEU A 148 8.14 -10.14 -9.14
N VAL A 149 8.62 -10.49 -7.94
CA VAL A 149 9.98 -10.12 -7.47
C VAL A 149 11.03 -10.65 -8.43
N VAL A 150 10.97 -11.94 -8.76
CA VAL A 150 11.90 -12.58 -9.70
C VAL A 150 11.81 -11.91 -11.08
N GLY A 151 10.59 -11.71 -11.59
CA GLY A 151 10.37 -11.11 -12.91
C GLY A 151 10.97 -9.72 -13.05
N PHE A 152 10.91 -8.89 -12.01
CA PHE A 152 11.47 -7.54 -12.06
C PHE A 152 12.99 -7.49 -11.82
N ASN A 153 13.54 -8.39 -10.99
CA ASN A 153 14.95 -8.35 -10.61
C ASN A 153 15.87 -9.18 -11.53
N GLU A 154 15.37 -10.27 -12.09
CA GLU A 154 16.18 -11.23 -12.84
C GLU A 154 15.97 -11.17 -14.36
N VAL A 155 14.80 -10.68 -14.81
CA VAL A 155 14.52 -10.58 -16.25
C VAL A 155 15.12 -9.31 -16.85
N LYS A 156 15.65 -9.40 -18.06
CA LYS A 156 16.07 -8.22 -18.83
C LYS A 156 14.87 -7.47 -19.40
N TRP A 157 14.70 -6.21 -19.00
CA TRP A 157 13.64 -5.33 -19.46
C TRP A 157 14.09 -4.48 -20.66
N VAL A 158 13.20 -4.30 -21.65
CA VAL A 158 13.48 -3.48 -22.84
C VAL A 158 13.58 -1.99 -22.48
N LYS A 159 12.73 -1.54 -21.55
CA LYS A 159 12.73 -0.18 -21.03
C LYS A 159 12.68 -0.24 -19.51
N GLU A 160 13.59 0.46 -18.84
CA GLU A 160 13.62 0.55 -17.39
C GLU A 160 12.31 1.15 -16.84
N SER A 161 11.66 2.06 -17.58
CA SER A 161 10.37 2.63 -17.16
C SER A 161 9.24 1.61 -17.02
N MET A 162 9.33 0.47 -17.72
CA MET A 162 8.31 -0.60 -17.73
C MET A 162 8.58 -1.71 -16.71
N GLY A 163 9.74 -1.74 -16.06
CA GLY A 163 10.10 -2.80 -15.12
C GLY A 163 11.46 -2.59 -14.45
N GLY A 164 12.17 -3.69 -14.15
CA GLY A 164 13.49 -3.62 -13.51
C GLY A 164 13.46 -3.38 -11.99
N LYS A 165 14.63 -3.05 -11.43
CA LYS A 165 14.90 -3.09 -9.98
C LYS A 165 13.95 -2.26 -9.12
N ARG A 166 13.50 -1.08 -9.56
CA ARG A 166 12.55 -0.26 -8.77
C ARG A 166 11.19 -0.94 -8.63
N TRP A 167 10.70 -1.58 -9.69
CA TRP A 167 9.51 -2.42 -9.61
C TRP A 167 9.74 -3.68 -8.78
N GLY A 168 10.96 -4.24 -8.83
CA GLY A 168 11.39 -5.35 -7.99
C GLY A 168 11.32 -5.02 -6.50
N GLN A 169 11.76 -3.82 -6.09
CA GLN A 169 11.64 -3.34 -4.72
C GLN A 169 10.18 -3.23 -4.27
N ILE A 170 9.30 -2.66 -5.11
CA ILE A 170 7.87 -2.55 -4.81
C ILE A 170 7.25 -3.94 -4.65
N ALA A 171 7.52 -4.86 -5.58
CA ALA A 171 7.04 -6.23 -5.53
C ALA A 171 7.59 -6.99 -4.31
N GLU A 172 8.84 -6.72 -3.91
CA GLU A 172 9.48 -7.36 -2.75
C GLU A 172 8.79 -6.96 -1.45
N ILE A 173 8.48 -5.67 -1.27
CA ILE A 173 7.74 -5.20 -0.08
C ILE A 173 6.34 -5.81 -0.02
N ALA A 174 5.62 -5.89 -1.15
CA ALA A 174 4.32 -6.55 -1.22
C ALA A 174 4.42 -8.05 -0.87
N HIS A 175 5.42 -8.76 -1.41
CA HIS A 175 5.66 -10.17 -1.11
C HIS A 175 6.05 -10.41 0.36
N LYS A 176 6.93 -9.58 0.93
CA LYS A 176 7.34 -9.67 2.35
C LYS A 176 6.13 -9.51 3.27
N TYR A 177 5.27 -8.51 3.01
CA TYR A 177 4.06 -8.33 3.80
C TYR A 177 3.10 -9.52 3.65
N TYR A 178 2.79 -9.92 2.42
CA TYR A 178 1.85 -11.01 2.17
C TYR A 178 2.31 -12.37 2.75
N SER A 179 3.62 -12.62 2.74
CA SER A 179 4.22 -13.82 3.34
C SER A 179 4.43 -13.75 4.85
N GLY A 180 4.13 -12.60 5.49
CA GLY A 180 4.27 -12.40 6.93
C GLY A 180 5.71 -12.20 7.40
N GLN A 181 6.61 -11.76 6.51
CA GLN A 181 7.99 -11.45 6.85
C GLN A 181 8.17 -10.05 7.47
N ILE A 182 7.19 -9.16 7.27
CA ILE A 182 7.14 -7.83 7.89
C ILE A 182 5.74 -7.58 8.43
N GLU A 183 5.68 -6.83 9.54
CA GLU A 183 4.42 -6.46 10.20
C GLU A 183 3.68 -5.36 9.44
N THR A 184 2.38 -5.20 9.70
CA THR A 184 1.52 -4.19 9.03
C THR A 184 2.07 -2.76 9.16
N VAL A 185 2.57 -2.39 10.33
CA VAL A 185 3.18 -1.06 10.57
C VAL A 185 4.42 -0.87 9.70
N GLN A 186 5.32 -1.87 9.66
CA GLN A 186 6.53 -1.82 8.84
C GLN A 186 6.22 -1.75 7.34
N PHE A 187 5.19 -2.49 6.90
CA PHE A 187 4.72 -2.46 5.52
C PHE A 187 4.22 -1.06 5.13
N LEU A 188 3.30 -0.47 5.90
CA LEU A 188 2.75 0.85 5.60
C LEU A 188 3.83 1.94 5.60
N ASP A 189 4.67 1.98 6.65
CA ASP A 189 5.79 2.91 6.78
C ASP A 189 6.72 2.84 5.55
N THR A 190 7.10 1.62 5.16
CA THR A 190 7.94 1.41 3.98
C THR A 190 7.24 1.87 2.70
N VAL A 191 5.96 1.55 2.52
CA VAL A 191 5.23 1.86 1.29
C VAL A 191 5.13 3.36 1.02
N PHE A 192 4.99 4.20 2.05
CA PHE A 192 4.94 5.65 1.84
C PHE A 192 6.26 6.21 1.26
N THR A 193 7.38 5.52 1.46
CA THR A 193 8.70 5.90 0.94
C THR A 193 8.98 5.35 -0.46
N LEU A 194 8.18 4.38 -0.94
CA LEU A 194 8.40 3.75 -2.24
C LEU A 194 8.15 4.73 -3.38
N ARG A 195 9.00 4.63 -4.40
CA ARG A 195 8.95 5.46 -5.61
C ARG A 195 9.31 4.61 -6.81
N HIS A 196 8.56 4.70 -7.91
CA HIS A 196 9.01 4.13 -9.18
C HIS A 196 9.91 5.12 -9.95
N ASN A 197 10.25 4.80 -11.20
CA ASN A 197 11.15 5.60 -12.04
C ASN A 197 10.81 7.10 -12.18
N ALA A 198 9.54 7.47 -12.18
CA ALA A 198 9.10 8.87 -12.28
C ALA A 198 8.78 9.53 -10.93
N GLY A 199 9.08 8.85 -9.81
CA GLY A 199 8.87 9.40 -8.47
C GLY A 199 7.44 9.35 -7.95
N ARG A 200 6.48 8.68 -8.61
CA ARG A 200 5.06 8.68 -8.20
C ARG A 200 4.44 7.28 -8.14
N LEU A 201 4.35 6.65 -6.97
CA LEU A 201 3.86 5.26 -6.87
C LEU A 201 2.36 5.10 -7.16
N PHE A 202 1.52 5.99 -6.64
CA PHE A 202 0.06 5.98 -6.56
C PHE A 202 -0.66 6.65 -7.73
N ASP A 203 0.02 6.86 -8.86
CA ASP A 203 -0.56 7.49 -10.07
C ASP A 203 -1.07 6.47 -11.12
N LYS A 204 -0.93 5.16 -10.86
CA LYS A 204 -1.19 4.10 -11.86
C LYS A 204 -2.66 3.71 -12.02
N MET A 205 -3.51 4.05 -11.06
CA MET A 205 -4.95 3.77 -11.08
C MET A 205 -5.73 5.01 -10.66
N MET A 206 -6.86 5.26 -11.33
CA MET A 206 -7.71 6.43 -11.07
C MET A 206 -8.20 6.51 -9.62
N ALA A 207 -8.45 5.36 -8.98
CA ALA A 207 -8.85 5.24 -7.58
C ALA A 207 -7.89 5.94 -6.61
N PHE A 208 -6.60 6.01 -6.95
CA PHE A 208 -5.57 6.70 -6.17
C PHE A 208 -5.19 8.04 -6.80
N ALA A 209 -4.93 8.05 -8.12
CA ALA A 209 -4.29 9.16 -8.83
C ALA A 209 -5.05 10.49 -8.72
N ARG A 210 -6.38 10.44 -8.63
CA ARG A 210 -7.23 11.63 -8.52
C ARG A 210 -7.29 12.20 -7.11
N TRP A 211 -7.11 11.36 -6.10
CA TRP A 211 -7.37 11.69 -4.70
C TRP A 211 -6.09 11.80 -3.86
N THR A 212 -4.95 11.46 -4.45
CA THR A 212 -3.64 11.48 -3.79
C THR A 212 -2.73 12.54 -4.42
N GLY A 213 -2.34 13.52 -3.62
CA GLY A 213 -1.27 14.47 -3.94
C GLY A 213 0.10 13.84 -3.68
N GLU A 214 0.70 13.25 -4.71
CA GLU A 214 2.02 12.58 -4.62
C GLU A 214 3.12 13.51 -4.13
N ASP A 215 3.13 14.75 -4.59
CA ASP A 215 4.15 15.73 -4.19
C ASP A 215 4.08 16.02 -2.67
N ALA A 216 2.86 16.06 -2.13
CA ALA A 216 2.60 16.27 -0.71
C ALA A 216 3.05 15.09 0.17
N ILE A 217 3.13 13.85 -0.34
CA ILE A 217 3.58 12.69 0.45
C ILE A 217 5.00 12.93 0.99
N SER A 218 5.90 13.47 0.16
CA SER A 218 7.29 13.70 0.57
C SER A 218 7.39 14.80 1.62
N GLU A 219 6.54 15.82 1.54
CA GLU A 219 6.44 16.88 2.55
C GLU A 219 5.85 16.36 3.86
N GLN A 220 4.82 15.50 3.81
CA GLN A 220 4.24 14.89 5.00
C GLN A 220 5.24 13.97 5.71
N LEU A 221 6.02 13.17 4.96
CA LEU A 221 7.10 12.36 5.53
C LEU A 221 8.18 13.22 6.20
N LYS A 222 8.53 14.36 5.60
CA LYS A 222 9.46 15.31 6.22
C LYS A 222 8.87 15.92 7.49
N ALA A 223 7.60 16.32 7.48
CA ALA A 223 6.90 16.81 8.66
C ALA A 223 6.90 15.77 9.79
N GLN A 224 6.68 14.50 9.45
CA GLN A 224 6.74 13.38 10.40
C GLN A 224 8.14 13.20 11.01
N ALA A 225 9.20 13.24 10.20
CA ALA A 225 10.56 13.06 10.67
C ALA A 225 11.04 14.22 11.58
N GLU A 226 10.53 15.43 11.38
CA GLU A 226 10.97 16.64 12.08
C GLU A 226 10.13 16.98 13.31
N ALA A 227 8.87 16.51 13.39
CA ALA A 227 7.96 16.84 14.48
C ALA A 227 8.43 16.23 15.81
N LYS A 228 8.46 17.05 16.86
CA LYS A 228 8.94 16.62 18.19
C LYS A 228 7.83 16.10 19.10
N ASN A 229 6.59 16.43 18.78
CA ASN A 229 5.41 16.06 19.57
C ASN A 229 4.16 16.07 18.69
N ILE A 230 3.05 15.59 19.26
CA ILE A 230 1.77 15.45 18.54
C ILE A 230 1.21 16.80 18.07
N THR A 231 1.33 17.88 18.85
CA THR A 231 0.87 19.21 18.46
C THR A 231 1.60 19.69 17.19
N GLU A 232 2.93 19.60 17.20
CA GLU A 232 3.75 19.99 16.05
C GLU A 232 3.47 19.11 14.83
N LEU A 233 3.31 17.79 15.02
CA LEU A 233 2.99 16.88 13.93
C LEU A 233 1.65 17.24 13.28
N VAL A 234 0.57 17.31 14.07
CA VAL A 234 -0.78 17.60 13.54
C VAL A 234 -0.81 18.95 12.86
N ALA A 235 -0.23 20.00 13.48
CA ALA A 235 -0.20 21.33 12.89
C ALA A 235 0.51 21.35 11.53
N ARG A 236 1.67 20.68 11.40
CA ARG A 236 2.41 20.61 10.12
C ARG A 236 1.66 19.78 9.09
N LEU A 237 1.14 18.61 9.47
CA LEU A 237 0.39 17.75 8.58
C LEU A 237 -0.86 18.44 8.04
N SER A 238 -1.63 19.13 8.90
CA SER A 238 -2.84 19.85 8.51
C SER A 238 -2.61 20.99 7.51
N VAL A 239 -1.43 21.63 7.54
CA VAL A 239 -1.05 22.64 6.54
C VAL A 239 -0.80 22.02 5.17
N ILE A 240 -0.19 20.83 5.14
CA ILE A 240 0.14 20.11 3.90
C ILE A 240 -1.10 19.42 3.31
N HIS A 241 -1.86 18.73 4.17
CA HIS A 241 -3.11 18.05 3.84
C HIS A 241 -3.98 18.01 5.09
N ASP A 242 -5.16 18.61 5.04
CA ASP A 242 -6.05 18.73 6.20
C ASP A 242 -6.91 17.48 6.47
N GLY A 243 -6.84 16.44 5.62
CA GLY A 243 -7.68 15.25 5.74
C GLY A 243 -7.15 14.23 6.75
N PHE A 244 -8.01 13.80 7.68
CA PHE A 244 -7.75 12.74 8.65
C PHE A 244 -8.94 11.79 8.76
N GLU A 245 -8.70 10.52 9.06
CA GLU A 245 -9.80 9.57 9.32
C GLU A 245 -10.68 10.08 10.47
N PRO A 246 -12.03 10.02 10.36
CA PRO A 246 -12.93 10.55 11.38
C PRO A 246 -12.66 10.00 12.79
N GLY A 247 -12.34 8.70 12.90
CA GLY A 247 -11.98 8.09 14.19
C GLY A 247 -10.73 8.71 14.82
N CYS A 248 -9.74 9.10 14.00
CA CYS A 248 -8.55 9.80 14.48
C CYS A 248 -8.87 11.20 15.02
N VAL A 249 -9.79 11.92 14.36
CA VAL A 249 -10.27 13.23 14.82
C VAL A 249 -11.00 13.11 16.16
N THR A 250 -11.89 12.13 16.31
CA THR A 250 -12.57 11.83 17.58
C THR A 250 -11.58 11.51 18.71
N LEU A 251 -10.51 10.78 18.40
CA LEU A 251 -9.46 10.46 19.37
C LEU A 251 -8.66 11.72 19.78
N LEU A 252 -8.42 12.65 18.85
CA LEU A 252 -7.81 13.95 19.13
C LEU A 252 -8.70 14.86 20.00
N GLU A 253 -10.02 14.80 19.83
CA GLU A 253 -10.95 15.52 20.70
C GLU A 253 -10.93 14.93 22.12
N ARG A 254 -10.96 13.60 22.24
CA ARG A 254 -10.98 12.91 23.54
C ARG A 254 -9.70 13.12 24.35
N GLY A 255 -8.51 13.06 23.75
CA GLY A 255 -7.31 13.33 24.54
C GLY A 255 -7.19 14.79 25.01
N LYS A 256 -7.85 15.73 24.31
CA LYS A 256 -8.02 17.11 24.81
C LYS A 256 -8.89 17.14 26.06
N THR A 257 -10.00 16.39 26.11
CA THR A 257 -10.86 16.34 27.30
C THR A 257 -10.16 15.72 28.50
N PHE A 258 -9.16 14.87 28.29
CA PHE A 258 -8.26 14.37 29.33
C PHE A 258 -7.11 15.34 29.70
N GLY A 259 -6.96 16.45 28.98
CA GLY A 259 -5.91 17.45 29.21
C GLY A 259 -4.51 17.00 28.77
N TRP A 260 -4.40 15.99 27.90
CA TRP A 260 -3.10 15.48 27.42
C TRP A 260 -2.42 16.41 26.43
N TRP A 261 -3.21 17.21 25.72
CA TRP A 261 -2.75 18.37 24.97
C TRP A 261 -3.65 19.56 25.27
N LYS A 262 -3.06 20.76 25.21
CA LYS A 262 -3.74 22.03 25.51
C LYS A 262 -4.45 22.60 24.28
N ASP A 263 -3.86 22.38 23.11
CA ASP A 263 -4.34 22.97 21.85
C ASP A 263 -5.53 22.20 21.28
N ASP A 264 -6.36 22.89 20.51
CA ASP A 264 -7.51 22.28 19.84
C ASP A 264 -7.11 21.55 18.56
N LEU A 265 -6.31 20.49 18.69
CA LEU A 265 -5.72 19.79 17.53
C LEU A 265 -6.78 19.29 16.54
N ALA A 266 -7.93 18.83 17.04
CA ALA A 266 -9.02 18.35 16.19
C ALA A 266 -9.58 19.45 15.27
N SER A 267 -9.57 20.72 15.69
CA SER A 267 -10.01 21.85 14.86
C SER A 267 -9.13 22.09 13.62
N LEU A 268 -7.89 21.57 13.63
CA LEU A 268 -6.96 21.63 12.50
C LEU A 268 -7.21 20.49 11.50
N CYS A 269 -8.05 19.52 11.83
CA CYS A 269 -8.25 18.30 11.06
C CYS A 269 -9.65 18.29 10.43
N GLN A 270 -9.73 18.14 9.11
CA GLN A 270 -10.98 17.85 8.42
C GLN A 270 -11.26 16.34 8.45
N PRO A 271 -12.38 15.89 9.05
CA PRO A 271 -12.74 14.48 9.10
C PRO A 271 -13.13 14.00 7.69
N LYS A 272 -12.22 13.24 7.05
CA LYS A 272 -12.35 12.75 5.67
C LYS A 272 -11.97 11.27 5.65
N PRO A 273 -12.88 10.34 5.31
CA PRO A 273 -12.53 8.93 5.18
C PRO A 273 -11.45 8.76 4.10
N ALA A 274 -10.37 8.03 4.41
CA ALA A 274 -9.27 7.84 3.46
C ALA A 274 -9.65 6.90 2.32
N ILE A 275 -10.57 5.97 2.59
CA ILE A 275 -11.13 5.02 1.65
C ILE A 275 -12.64 5.23 1.57
N GLN A 276 -13.16 5.41 0.36
CA GLN A 276 -14.60 5.57 0.11
C GLN A 276 -15.00 4.69 -1.08
N LYS A 277 -16.25 4.21 -1.11
CA LYS A 277 -16.78 3.55 -2.31
C LYS A 277 -16.87 4.57 -3.45
N GLY A 278 -16.38 4.20 -4.63
CA GLY A 278 -16.50 4.98 -5.85
C GLY A 278 -17.93 4.95 -6.38
N GLY A 279 -18.47 6.13 -6.70
CA GLY A 279 -19.65 6.21 -7.57
C GLY A 279 -19.28 5.83 -9.00
N LYS A 280 -20.16 5.11 -9.72
CA LYS A 280 -19.93 4.61 -11.08
C LYS A 280 -19.65 5.70 -12.15
N ASN A 281 -19.77 6.98 -11.81
CA ASN A 281 -19.87 8.08 -12.79
C ASN A 281 -19.00 9.31 -12.50
N ASP A 282 -18.08 9.27 -11.53
CA ASP A 282 -17.18 10.42 -11.26
C ASP A 282 -15.78 10.17 -11.79
#